data_AF-A0A2N4SUC8-F1
#
_entry.id   AF-A0A2N4SUC8-F1
#
_cell.length_a   1.000
_cell.length_b   1.000
_cell.length_c   1.000
_cell.angle_alpha   90.00
_cell.angle_beta   90.00
_cell.angle_gamma   90.00
#
_symmetry.space_group_name_H-M   'P 1'
#
loop_
_entity.id
_entity.type
_entity.pdbx_description
1 polymer ?
#
loop_
_entity_poly.entity_id
_entity_poly.type
_entity_poly.pdbx_seq_one_letter_code
_entity_poly.pdbx_strand_id
1 'polypeptide(L)'
;MGSGWTDLNDRAVRAANIATNAFDLEGFDTTNVTRFPAGAGVGTAKKATSFVAFSQVTDVQTAGGEQQYFQWVYLEDGLQRQKPTFKNARSMTVTLDYDNALAWYDTLLNHDLTGDTQILRAALPNGKVFYWSVVVGFDGEPNFNINTNMQVTAQLALVNPRSTKY
;
A
#
# COMPACT_ATOMS: atom_id res chain seq x y z
N MET A 1 -4.01 -1.18 10.18
CA MET A 1 -4.05 -1.25 11.66
C MET A 1 -3.68 0.13 12.16
N GLY A 2 -4.48 0.76 13.02
CA GLY A 2 -4.04 1.97 13.72
C GLY A 2 -3.18 1.55 14.90
N SER A 3 -1.98 2.11 15.08
CA SER A 3 -1.11 1.79 16.22
C SER A 3 -0.26 3.01 16.58
N GLY A 4 0.00 3.22 17.86
CA GLY A 4 0.97 4.24 18.30
C GLY A 4 2.42 3.91 17.93
N TRP A 5 2.70 2.69 17.47
CA TRP A 5 3.98 2.33 16.87
C TRP A 5 4.03 2.74 15.40
N THR A 6 4.90 3.69 15.08
CA THR A 6 5.05 4.27 13.73
C THR A 6 5.34 3.22 12.64
N ASP A 7 6.03 2.14 12.96
CA ASP A 7 6.36 1.06 12.02
C ASP A 7 5.19 0.09 11.74
N LEU A 8 4.16 0.10 12.59
CA LEU A 8 2.95 -0.73 12.50
C LEU A 8 1.71 0.10 12.14
N ASN A 9 1.76 1.42 12.29
CA ASN A 9 0.67 2.29 11.91
C ASN A 9 0.37 2.19 10.41
N ASP A 10 -0.90 2.06 10.09
CA ASP A 10 -1.46 1.87 8.74
C ASP A 10 -0.84 0.71 7.95
N ARG A 11 -0.22 -0.25 8.64
CA ARG A 11 0.41 -1.41 8.00
C ARG A 11 -0.58 -2.57 7.82
N ALA A 12 -0.43 -3.26 6.69
CA ALA A 12 -1.09 -4.53 6.42
C ALA A 12 -0.29 -5.67 7.06
N VAL A 13 -0.92 -6.49 7.90
CA VAL A 13 -0.27 -7.57 8.66
C VAL A 13 -1.14 -8.81 8.63
N ARG A 14 -0.53 -10.00 8.63
CA ARG A 14 -1.24 -11.28 8.74
C ARG A 14 -1.29 -11.66 10.21
N ALA A 15 -2.50 -11.96 10.67
CA ALA A 15 -2.70 -12.43 12.04
C ALA A 15 -2.34 -13.92 12.13
N ALA A 16 -1.53 -14.28 13.12
CA ALA A 16 -1.22 -15.64 13.54
C ALA A 16 -1.75 -15.89 14.96
N ASN A 17 -1.82 -17.16 15.40
CA ASN A 17 -2.22 -17.56 16.76
C ASN A 17 -3.47 -16.82 17.29
N ILE A 18 -4.54 -16.84 16.49
CA ILE A 18 -5.76 -16.09 16.80
C ILE A 18 -6.47 -16.72 18.00
N ALA A 19 -6.55 -15.95 19.09
CA ALA A 19 -7.37 -16.21 20.26
C ALA A 19 -8.57 -15.24 20.30
N THR A 20 -9.52 -15.47 21.20
CA THR A 20 -10.79 -14.73 21.29
C THR A 20 -10.61 -13.19 21.35
N ASN A 21 -9.50 -12.70 21.93
CA ASN A 21 -9.20 -11.27 22.05
C ASN A 21 -7.72 -10.93 21.78
N ALA A 22 -6.97 -11.85 21.19
CA ALA A 22 -5.54 -11.66 20.94
C ALA A 22 -5.15 -12.33 19.63
N PHE A 23 -4.17 -11.78 18.95
CA PHE A 23 -3.55 -12.40 17.79
C PHE A 23 -2.10 -11.94 17.72
N ASP A 24 -1.25 -12.81 17.21
CA ASP A 24 0.14 -12.50 16.96
C ASP A 24 0.28 -11.85 15.58
N LEU A 25 1.25 -10.95 15.45
CA LEU A 25 1.62 -10.35 14.18
C LEU A 25 2.67 -11.22 13.51
N GLU A 26 2.27 -11.93 12.46
CA GLU A 26 3.18 -12.88 11.83
C GLU A 26 4.37 -12.16 11.17
N GLY A 27 5.58 -12.63 11.45
CA GLY A 27 6.81 -12.07 10.87
C GLY A 27 7.23 -10.71 11.45
N PHE A 28 6.64 -10.27 12.57
CA PHE A 28 7.07 -9.07 13.29
C PHE A 28 7.79 -9.42 14.59
N ASP A 29 9.00 -8.90 14.72
CA ASP A 29 9.75 -8.93 15.97
C ASP A 29 9.57 -7.59 16.71
N THR A 30 8.84 -7.62 17.82
CA THR A 30 8.59 -6.46 18.70
C THR A 30 9.53 -6.39 19.90
N THR A 31 10.58 -7.23 19.96
CA THR A 31 11.53 -7.28 21.10
C THR A 31 12.37 -6.02 21.26
N ASN A 32 12.52 -5.22 20.19
CA ASN A 32 13.26 -3.96 20.25
C ASN A 32 12.43 -2.86 20.91
N VAL A 33 12.63 -2.67 22.21
CA VAL A 33 11.93 -1.66 23.03
C VAL A 33 12.20 -0.20 22.64
N THR A 34 13.24 0.09 21.86
CA THR A 34 13.48 1.43 21.31
C THR A 34 12.53 1.72 20.15
N ARG A 35 12.20 0.70 19.35
CA ARG A 35 11.27 0.80 18.21
C ARG A 35 9.83 0.53 18.61
N PHE A 36 9.64 -0.32 19.62
CA PHE A 36 8.34 -0.75 20.14
C PHE A 36 8.27 -0.49 21.65
N PRO A 37 8.22 0.78 22.08
CA PRO A 37 8.11 1.10 23.51
C PRO A 37 6.81 0.53 24.09
N ALA A 38 6.90 0.01 25.32
CA ALA A 38 5.76 -0.55 26.03
C ALA A 38 4.66 0.50 26.23
N GLY A 39 3.40 0.11 26.04
CA GLY A 39 2.24 1.01 26.16
C GLY A 39 1.89 1.82 24.91
N ALA A 40 2.81 1.96 23.94
CA ALA A 40 2.54 2.65 22.67
C ALA A 40 1.90 1.75 21.59
N GLY A 41 1.72 0.46 21.87
CA GLY A 41 1.14 -0.51 20.93
C GLY A 41 -0.38 -0.55 20.88
N VAL A 42 -1.07 0.22 21.75
CA VAL A 42 -2.54 0.30 21.74
C VAL A 42 -3.01 0.80 20.38
N GLY A 43 -4.01 0.12 19.82
CA GLY A 43 -4.37 0.31 18.43
C GLY A 43 -5.66 -0.40 18.04
N THR A 44 -6.07 -0.20 16.78
CA THR A 44 -7.24 -0.82 16.18
C THR A 44 -6.82 -1.68 14.99
N ALA A 45 -7.47 -2.82 14.83
CA ALA A 45 -7.27 -3.69 13.67
C ALA A 45 -8.58 -3.84 12.90
N LYS A 46 -8.53 -3.65 11.58
CA LYS A 46 -9.64 -3.97 10.66
C LYS A 46 -9.31 -5.30 10.00
N LYS A 47 -10.21 -6.28 10.14
CA LYS A 47 -10.03 -7.61 9.54
C LYS A 47 -10.39 -7.55 8.05
N ALA A 48 -9.47 -7.98 7.19
CA ALA A 48 -9.75 -8.21 5.77
C ALA A 48 -9.98 -9.71 5.56
N THR A 49 -11.20 -10.10 5.17
CA THR A 49 -11.60 -11.52 5.01
C THR A 49 -11.84 -11.93 3.57
N SER A 50 -12.33 -11.01 2.73
CA SER A 50 -12.63 -11.25 1.32
C SER A 50 -11.69 -10.42 0.44
N PHE A 51 -11.21 -11.03 -0.64
CA PHE A 51 -10.43 -10.36 -1.68
C PHE A 51 -11.14 -10.55 -3.00
N VAL A 52 -11.42 -9.46 -3.70
CA VAL A 52 -11.89 -9.48 -5.09
C VAL A 52 -10.66 -9.50 -6.00
N ALA A 53 -10.61 -10.43 -6.94
CA ALA A 53 -9.50 -10.52 -7.88
C ALA A 53 -9.69 -9.52 -9.03
N PHE A 54 -8.62 -8.84 -9.41
CA PHE A 54 -8.59 -8.11 -10.68
C PHE A 54 -8.44 -9.09 -11.83
N SER A 55 -9.23 -8.87 -12.89
CA SER A 55 -9.13 -9.59 -14.16
C SER A 55 -8.98 -8.58 -15.30
N GLN A 56 -8.51 -9.02 -16.46
CA GLN A 56 -8.26 -8.15 -17.62
C GLN A 56 -7.29 -6.99 -17.32
N VAL A 57 -6.30 -7.22 -16.45
CA VAL A 57 -5.24 -6.25 -16.17
C VAL A 57 -4.30 -6.19 -17.38
N THR A 58 -4.15 -5.00 -17.95
CA THR A 58 -3.29 -4.76 -19.11
C THR A 58 -1.92 -4.22 -18.71
N ASP A 59 -1.87 -3.44 -17.63
CA ASP A 59 -0.62 -2.88 -17.12
C ASP A 59 -0.67 -2.63 -15.61
N VAL A 60 0.50 -2.72 -14.96
CA VAL A 60 0.69 -2.37 -13.55
C VAL A 60 1.98 -1.58 -13.41
N GLN A 61 1.85 -0.31 -13.03
CA GLN A 61 2.98 0.61 -12.87
C GLN A 61 3.07 1.05 -11.41
N THR A 62 4.28 1.05 -10.84
CA THR A 62 4.54 1.61 -9.51
C THR A 62 5.40 2.84 -9.62
N ALA A 63 4.99 3.92 -8.97
CA ALA A 63 5.73 5.18 -8.94
C ALA A 63 6.08 5.58 -7.51
N GLY A 64 7.16 6.36 -7.37
CA GLY A 64 7.54 6.96 -6.11
C GLY A 64 8.44 6.11 -5.21
N GLY A 65 8.67 6.63 -4.00
CA GLY A 65 9.60 6.05 -3.04
C GLY A 65 11.07 6.36 -3.29
N GLU A 66 11.36 7.31 -4.18
CA GLU A 66 12.70 7.88 -4.32
C GLU A 66 13.12 8.56 -3.01
N GLN A 67 14.40 8.43 -2.68
CA GLN A 67 14.98 9.11 -1.53
C GLN A 67 15.22 10.58 -1.88
N GLN A 68 14.65 11.49 -1.09
CA GLN A 68 14.95 12.91 -1.17
C GLN A 68 16.19 13.24 -0.33
N TYR A 69 16.95 14.22 -0.81
CA TYR A 69 18.18 14.68 -0.18
C TYR A 69 18.14 16.19 0.01
N PHE A 70 18.54 16.64 1.19
CA PHE A 70 18.89 18.04 1.42
C PHE A 70 20.36 18.22 1.05
N GLN A 71 20.63 19.16 0.16
CA GLN A 71 21.98 19.48 -0.30
C GLN A 71 22.43 20.81 0.29
N TRP A 72 23.68 20.86 0.76
CA TRP A 72 24.27 22.10 1.26
C TRP A 72 25.74 22.19 0.87
N VAL A 73 26.26 23.41 0.93
CA VAL A 73 27.66 23.75 0.71
C VAL A 73 28.11 24.63 1.88
N TYR A 74 29.32 24.41 2.38
CA TYR A 74 29.96 25.32 3.32
C TYR A 74 30.79 26.34 2.54
N LEU A 75 30.71 27.61 2.94
CA LEU A 75 31.43 28.72 2.28
C LEU A 75 32.95 28.49 2.24
N GLU A 76 33.48 27.83 3.28
CA GLU A 76 34.92 27.59 3.47
C GLU A 76 35.53 26.55 2.51
N ASP A 77 34.71 25.58 2.07
CA ASP A 77 35.19 24.38 1.38
C ASP A 77 34.64 24.28 -0.04
N GLY A 78 33.51 24.93 -0.33
CA GLY A 78 32.87 24.92 -1.66
C GLY A 78 32.35 23.54 -2.10
N LEU A 79 32.54 22.48 -1.30
CA LEU A 79 32.10 21.12 -1.60
C LEU A 79 30.61 20.94 -1.32
N GLN A 80 29.90 20.37 -2.29
CA GLN A 80 28.51 19.99 -2.15
C GLN A 80 28.37 18.69 -1.36
N ARG A 81 27.57 18.73 -0.30
CA ARG A 81 27.26 17.61 0.59
C ARG A 81 25.75 17.37 0.61
N GLN A 82 25.35 16.14 0.94
CA GLN A 82 23.93 15.78 0.99
C GLN A 82 23.58 14.91 2.20
N LYS A 83 22.34 15.06 2.69
CA LYS A 83 21.76 14.27 3.80
C LYS A 83 20.39 13.75 3.36
N PRO A 84 20.11 12.45 3.53
CA PRO A 84 18.79 11.91 3.23
C PRO A 84 17.74 12.51 4.19
N THR A 85 16.62 12.97 3.65
CA THR A 85 15.53 13.59 4.41
C THR A 85 14.38 12.61 4.59
N PHE A 86 13.58 12.43 3.55
CA PHE A 86 12.40 11.58 3.53
C PHE A 86 12.30 10.86 2.17
N LYS A 87 11.42 9.87 2.09
CA LYS A 87 11.10 9.19 0.84
C LYS A 87 9.79 9.71 0.30
N ASN A 88 9.69 9.83 -1.02
CA ASN A 88 8.44 10.18 -1.67
C ASN A 88 7.34 9.15 -1.36
N ALA A 89 6.10 9.62 -1.37
CA ALA A 89 4.94 8.73 -1.33
C ALA A 89 5.00 7.74 -2.50
N ARG A 90 4.48 6.54 -2.28
CA ARG A 90 4.36 5.53 -3.33
C ARG A 90 2.93 5.41 -3.79
N SER A 91 2.76 5.23 -5.08
CA SER A 91 1.47 4.90 -5.69
C SER A 91 1.66 3.75 -6.67
N MET A 92 0.57 3.05 -6.93
CA MET A 92 0.51 2.02 -7.95
C MET A 92 -0.69 2.28 -8.84
N THR A 93 -0.46 2.33 -10.13
CA THR A 93 -1.48 2.46 -11.15
C THR A 93 -1.72 1.09 -11.75
N VAL A 94 -2.97 0.64 -11.74
CA VAL A 94 -3.41 -0.58 -12.40
C VAL A 94 -4.33 -0.18 -13.54
N THR A 95 -3.98 -0.58 -14.75
CA THR A 95 -4.82 -0.40 -15.94
C THR A 95 -5.54 -1.70 -16.24
N LEU A 96 -6.85 -1.63 -16.40
CA LEU A 96 -7.70 -2.78 -16.71
C LEU A 96 -8.53 -2.48 -17.95
N ASP A 97 -8.85 -3.51 -18.73
CA ASP A 97 -9.89 -3.36 -19.74
C ASP A 97 -11.25 -3.14 -19.03
N TYR A 98 -12.04 -2.22 -19.58
CA TYR A 98 -13.32 -1.84 -19.02
C TYR A 98 -14.34 -2.97 -19.19
N ASP A 99 -14.86 -3.46 -18.06
CA ASP A 99 -15.98 -4.39 -17.99
C ASP A 99 -16.77 -4.14 -16.70
N ASN A 100 -17.94 -3.51 -16.83
CA ASN A 100 -18.80 -3.15 -15.70
C ASN A 100 -19.59 -4.33 -15.12
N ALA A 101 -19.59 -5.49 -15.78
CA ALA A 101 -20.28 -6.68 -15.27
C ALA A 101 -19.44 -7.43 -14.22
N LEU A 102 -18.17 -7.06 -14.07
CA LEU A 102 -17.25 -7.73 -13.16
C LEU A 102 -17.25 -7.12 -11.77
N ALA A 103 -17.18 -7.97 -10.76
CA ALA A 103 -17.25 -7.57 -9.35
C ALA A 103 -16.15 -6.58 -8.92
N TRP A 104 -15.01 -6.54 -9.62
CA TRP A 104 -13.94 -5.59 -9.32
C TRP A 104 -14.34 -4.15 -9.64
N TYR A 105 -15.18 -3.92 -10.65
CA TYR A 105 -15.59 -2.57 -11.08
C TYR A 105 -16.42 -1.88 -9.99
N ASP A 106 -17.50 -2.52 -9.55
CA ASP A 106 -18.36 -2.01 -8.47
C ASP A 106 -17.60 -1.88 -7.14
N THR A 107 -16.66 -2.80 -6.88
CA THR A 107 -15.85 -2.76 -5.67
C THR A 107 -14.90 -1.55 -5.67
N LEU A 108 -14.26 -1.25 -6.80
CA LEU A 108 -13.39 -0.08 -6.93
C LEU A 108 -14.17 1.22 -6.80
N LEU A 109 -15.33 1.34 -7.44
CA LEU A 109 -16.17 2.53 -7.36
C LEU A 109 -16.65 2.81 -5.92
N ASN A 110 -17.06 1.77 -5.19
CA ASN A 110 -17.44 1.90 -3.78
C ASN A 110 -16.24 2.28 -2.89
N HIS A 111 -15.05 1.76 -3.18
CA HIS A 111 -13.84 2.10 -2.43
C HIS A 111 -13.33 3.51 -2.71
N ASP A 112 -13.49 4.00 -3.94
CA ASP A 112 -13.22 5.38 -4.31
C ASP A 112 -14.15 6.35 -3.54
N LEU A 113 -15.47 6.08 -3.57
CA LEU A 113 -16.47 6.90 -2.86
C LEU A 113 -16.29 6.93 -1.34
N THR A 114 -15.88 5.80 -0.74
CA THR A 114 -15.67 5.72 0.71
C THR A 114 -14.34 6.35 1.14
N GLY A 115 -13.31 6.33 0.29
CA GLY A 115 -11.96 6.78 0.62
C GLY A 115 -11.29 5.97 1.75
N ASP A 116 -11.86 4.81 2.09
CA ASP A 116 -11.39 3.96 3.17
C ASP A 116 -10.06 3.30 2.81
N THR A 117 -9.18 3.09 3.80
CA THR A 117 -7.98 2.27 3.60
C THR A 117 -8.36 0.80 3.40
N GLN A 118 -7.99 0.26 2.24
CA GLN A 118 -8.17 -1.13 1.84
C GLN A 118 -6.85 -1.89 1.81
N ILE A 119 -6.93 -3.22 1.74
CA ILE A 119 -5.76 -4.09 1.63
C ILE A 119 -5.64 -4.60 0.20
N LEU A 120 -4.53 -4.28 -0.44
CA LEU A 120 -4.15 -4.88 -1.71
C LEU A 120 -3.28 -6.10 -1.47
N ARG A 121 -3.58 -7.19 -2.19
CA ARG A 121 -2.83 -8.45 -2.16
C ARG A 121 -2.28 -8.77 -3.56
N ALA A 122 -0.96 -8.91 -3.67
CA ALA A 122 -0.34 -9.53 -4.85
C ALA A 122 0.22 -10.90 -4.48
N ALA A 123 -0.29 -11.94 -5.14
CA ALA A 123 0.26 -13.30 -5.05
C ALA A 123 1.21 -13.52 -6.22
N LEU A 124 2.46 -13.87 -5.92
CA LEU A 124 3.46 -14.16 -6.94
C LEU A 124 3.42 -15.64 -7.31
N PRO A 125 3.82 -16.03 -8.54
CA PRO A 125 3.87 -17.43 -8.96
C PRO A 125 4.74 -18.33 -8.08
N ASN A 126 5.69 -17.74 -7.34
CA ASN A 126 6.56 -18.44 -6.40
C ASN A 126 5.91 -18.71 -5.02
N GLY A 127 4.62 -18.44 -4.86
CA GLY A 127 3.88 -18.63 -3.62
C GLY A 127 4.05 -17.53 -2.58
N LYS A 128 4.93 -16.54 -2.81
CA LYS A 128 5.08 -15.38 -1.93
C LYS A 128 3.92 -14.41 -2.10
N VAL A 129 3.52 -13.77 -1.01
CA VAL A 129 2.41 -12.83 -1.01
C VAL A 129 2.86 -11.48 -0.45
N PHE A 130 2.51 -10.43 -1.18
CA PHE A 130 2.68 -9.05 -0.74
C PHE A 130 1.34 -8.45 -0.34
N TYR A 131 1.35 -7.77 0.79
CA TYR A 131 0.22 -6.98 1.29
C TYR A 131 0.63 -5.51 1.39
N TRP A 132 -0.23 -4.64 0.87
CA TRP A 132 -0.14 -3.19 1.02
C TRP A 132 -1.44 -2.63 1.57
N SER A 133 -1.34 -1.58 2.38
CA SER A 133 -2.50 -0.74 2.72
C SER A 133 -2.58 0.38 1.71
N VAL A 134 -3.72 0.48 1.02
CA VAL A 134 -3.93 1.44 -0.07
C VAL A 134 -5.24 2.18 0.10
N VAL A 135 -5.30 3.42 -0.36
CA VAL A 135 -6.56 4.12 -0.67
C VAL A 135 -6.73 4.05 -2.19
N VAL A 136 -7.95 3.71 -2.60
CA VAL A 136 -8.30 3.55 -4.01
C VAL A 136 -8.79 4.90 -4.53
N GLY A 137 -8.20 5.37 -5.61
CA GLY A 137 -8.76 6.36 -6.52
C GLY A 137 -9.12 5.64 -7.82
N PHE A 138 -10.38 5.68 -8.24
CA PHE A 138 -10.83 4.97 -9.43
C PHE A 138 -11.69 5.87 -10.32
N ASP A 139 -11.23 6.03 -11.56
CA ASP A 139 -12.05 6.64 -12.60
C ASP A 139 -12.75 5.51 -13.39
N GLY A 140 -14.08 5.45 -13.24
CA GLY A 140 -14.91 4.45 -13.92
C GLY A 140 -15.12 4.76 -15.40
N GLU A 141 -14.70 5.93 -15.87
CA GLU A 141 -14.92 6.37 -17.23
C GLU A 141 -13.90 5.72 -18.18
N PRO A 142 -14.34 4.94 -19.18
CA PRO A 142 -13.42 4.27 -20.08
C PRO A 142 -12.71 5.27 -21.00
N ASN A 143 -11.42 5.05 -21.21
CA ASN A 143 -10.66 5.74 -22.24
C ASN A 143 -10.78 5.00 -23.58
N PHE A 144 -10.90 5.77 -24.67
CA PHE A 144 -11.10 5.29 -26.03
C PHE A 144 -9.84 5.55 -26.85
N ASN A 145 -8.95 4.55 -26.91
CA ASN A 145 -7.73 4.61 -27.71
C ASN A 145 -7.85 3.67 -28.92
N ILE A 146 -7.30 4.11 -30.06
CA ILE A 146 -7.22 3.26 -31.26
C ILE A 146 -6.25 2.11 -30.98
N ASN A 147 -6.59 0.89 -31.42
CA ASN A 147 -5.82 -0.35 -31.23
C ASN A 147 -5.70 -0.87 -29.80
N THR A 148 -6.53 -0.41 -28.87
CA THR A 148 -6.68 -1.04 -27.55
C THR A 148 -8.16 -1.26 -27.26
N ASN A 149 -8.47 -2.19 -26.35
CA ASN A 149 -9.80 -2.23 -25.75
C ASN A 149 -10.04 -0.93 -24.97
N MET A 150 -11.31 -0.65 -24.66
CA MET A 150 -11.64 0.40 -23.70
C MET A 150 -10.99 0.07 -22.37
N GLN A 151 -10.33 1.05 -21.75
CA GLN A 151 -9.55 0.84 -20.53
C GLN A 151 -9.96 1.80 -19.43
N VAL A 152 -9.90 1.34 -18.19
CA VAL A 152 -10.04 2.14 -16.98
C VAL A 152 -8.78 2.05 -16.14
N THR A 153 -8.55 3.09 -15.34
CA THR A 153 -7.34 3.21 -14.54
C THR A 153 -7.69 3.35 -13.06
N ALA A 154 -7.13 2.46 -12.24
CA ALA A 154 -7.21 2.52 -10.79
C ALA A 154 -5.87 3.01 -10.22
N GLN A 155 -5.88 4.18 -9.58
CA GLN A 155 -4.76 4.67 -8.77
C GLN A 155 -4.88 4.15 -7.34
N LEU A 156 -3.86 3.44 -6.88
CA LEU A 156 -3.77 2.91 -5.53
C LEU A 156 -2.68 3.69 -4.79
N ALA A 157 -3.09 4.60 -3.89
CA ALA A 157 -2.17 5.38 -3.07
C ALA A 157 -1.76 4.57 -1.83
N LEU A 158 -0.46 4.31 -1.64
CA LEU A 158 0.00 3.49 -0.51
C LEU A 158 0.04 4.35 0.76
N VAL A 159 -0.90 4.10 1.68
CA VAL A 159 -0.98 4.79 2.99
C VAL A 159 0.26 4.47 3.82
N ASN A 160 0.73 3.23 3.76
CA ASN A 160 2.03 2.84 4.26
C ASN A 160 2.91 2.35 3.10
N PRO A 161 4.07 2.99 2.83
CA PRO A 161 4.91 2.64 1.69
C PRO A 161 5.61 1.28 1.83
N ARG A 162 5.52 0.64 3.00
CA ARG A 162 6.11 -0.67 3.27
C ARG A 162 5.09 -1.79 3.05
N SER A 163 5.40 -2.69 2.11
CA SER A 163 4.70 -3.97 2.05
C SER A 163 5.09 -4.88 3.20
N THR A 164 4.16 -5.73 3.58
CA THR A 164 4.45 -6.91 4.38
C THR A 164 4.50 -8.12 3.46
N LYS A 165 5.51 -8.97 3.67
CA LYS A 165 5.90 -10.06 2.77
C LYS A 165 5.85 -11.36 3.55
N TYR A 166 5.26 -12.39 2.95
CA TYR A 166 5.23 -13.76 3.47
C TYR A 166 5.69 -14.71 2.37
#